data_AF-A0A955FYJ2-F1
#
_entry.id   AF-A0A955FYJ2-F1
#
_cell.length_a   1.000
_cell.length_b   1.000
_cell.length_c   1.000
_cell.angle_alpha   90.00
_cell.angle_beta   90.00
_cell.angle_gamma   90.00
#
_symmetry.space_group_name_H-M   'P 1'
#
loop_
_entity.id
_entity.type
_entity.pdbx_description
1 polymer ?
#
loop_
_entity_poly.entity_id
_entity_poly.type
_entity_poly.pdbx_seq_one_letter_code
_entity_poly.pdbx_strand_id
1 'polypeptide(L)'
;LYIKPKSMQGPVMVQAFIGQFAALSALYLIGTDSPAFVITLLTGLICFLAARHFFDTFDEPYARMLSYIWGFFGAAIGWLLGHWLLFYTVIAQPTLLLSTIGYGLAVLYYLDHTDRLSKGVRKQFMFVMIAIVIVVLAFSDWGDKAL
;
A
#
# COMPACT_ATOMS: atom_id res chain seq x y z
N LEU A 1 1.98 2.83 23.74
CA LEU A 1 1.63 1.40 23.83
C LEU A 1 0.19 1.21 24.34
N TYR A 2 -0.81 1.86 23.71
CA TYR A 2 -2.22 1.81 24.14
C TYR A 2 -3.15 1.09 23.15
N ILE A 3 -2.62 0.71 21.98
CA ILE A 3 -3.35 -0.07 20.97
C ILE A 3 -2.86 -1.52 21.07
N LYS A 4 -3.25 -2.26 22.11
CA LYS A 4 -3.11 -3.72 22.08
C LYS A 4 -4.01 -4.44 23.10
N PRO A 5 -5.03 -5.17 22.63
CA PRO A 5 -5.13 -6.60 22.84
C PRO A 5 -4.34 -7.30 21.72
N LYS A 6 -3.35 -8.13 22.09
CA LYS A 6 -2.34 -8.74 21.20
C LYS A 6 -2.88 -9.75 20.17
N SER A 7 -4.19 -9.92 20.05
CA SER A 7 -4.80 -11.07 19.36
C SER A 7 -5.93 -10.73 18.39
N MET A 8 -6.32 -9.46 18.24
CA MET A 8 -7.41 -9.11 17.32
C MET A 8 -6.86 -8.65 15.97
N GLN A 9 -7.26 -9.35 14.91
CA GLN A 9 -6.82 -9.11 13.53
C GLN A 9 -7.13 -7.69 13.04
N GLY A 10 -8.30 -7.14 13.39
CA GLY A 10 -8.74 -5.81 12.96
C GLY A 10 -7.79 -4.67 13.35
N PRO A 11 -7.46 -4.49 14.65
CA PRO A 11 -6.47 -3.48 15.07
C PRO A 11 -5.09 -3.63 14.43
N VAL A 12 -4.60 -4.86 14.22
CA VAL A 12 -3.31 -5.09 13.55
C VAL A 12 -3.36 -4.67 12.08
N MET A 13 -4.46 -4.96 11.38
CA MET A 13 -4.69 -4.48 10.02
C MET A 13 -4.65 -2.94 9.95
N VAL A 14 -5.30 -2.25 10.89
CA VAL A 14 -5.27 -0.78 10.98
C VAL A 14 -3.87 -0.26 11.26
N GLN A 15 -3.11 -0.92 12.13
CA GLN A 15 -1.70 -0.57 12.41
C GLN A 15 -0.81 -0.75 11.17
N ALA A 16 -0.95 -1.84 10.44
CA ALA A 16 -0.22 -2.09 9.20
C ALA A 16 -0.53 -1.01 8.15
N PHE A 17 -1.81 -0.63 8.00
CA PHE A 17 -2.22 0.44 7.10
C PHE A 17 -1.62 1.80 7.50
N ILE A 18 -1.79 2.21 8.75
CA ILE A 18 -1.26 3.50 9.24
C ILE A 18 0.27 3.54 9.10
N GLY A 19 0.94 2.44 9.43
CA GLY A 19 2.40 2.31 9.29
C GLY A 19 2.85 2.48 7.85
N GLN A 20 2.21 1.78 6.90
CA GLN A 20 2.52 1.92 5.48
C GLN A 20 2.25 3.35 4.98
N PHE A 21 1.06 3.89 5.26
CA PHE A 21 0.65 5.21 4.81
C PHE A 21 1.61 6.28 5.33
N ALA A 22 1.86 6.32 6.65
CA ALA A 22 2.75 7.32 7.25
C ALA A 22 4.20 7.18 6.77
N ALA A 23 4.72 5.95 6.65
CA ALA A 23 6.09 5.72 6.18
C ALA A 23 6.27 6.12 4.71
N LEU A 24 5.31 5.78 3.84
CA LEU A 24 5.34 6.22 2.43
C LEU A 24 5.17 7.73 2.31
N SER A 25 4.23 8.33 3.04
CA SER A 25 4.09 9.80 3.10
C SER A 25 5.39 10.47 3.50
N ALA A 26 6.03 9.99 4.57
CA ALA A 26 7.33 10.51 5.00
C ALA A 26 8.39 10.33 3.92
N LEU A 27 8.55 9.12 3.38
CA LEU A 27 9.53 8.82 2.34
C LEU A 27 9.44 9.79 1.15
N TYR A 28 8.23 10.03 0.64
CA TYR A 28 8.05 10.92 -0.51
C TYR A 28 7.99 12.40 -0.15
N LEU A 29 7.75 12.78 1.11
CA LEU A 29 7.79 14.20 1.50
C LEU A 29 9.20 14.72 1.74
N ILE A 30 10.12 13.87 2.22
CA ILE A 30 11.49 14.29 2.58
C ILE A 30 12.58 13.59 1.77
N GLY A 31 12.26 12.50 1.07
CA GLY A 31 13.24 11.65 0.40
C GLY A 31 13.43 11.94 -1.09
N THR A 32 12.70 12.89 -1.69
CA THR A 32 12.70 13.10 -3.15
C THR A 32 14.05 13.46 -3.76
N ASP A 33 14.96 14.01 -2.95
CA ASP A 33 16.32 14.35 -3.38
C ASP A 33 17.27 13.13 -3.37
N SER A 34 16.78 11.97 -2.92
CA SER A 34 17.56 10.73 -2.92
C SER A 34 17.63 10.10 -4.30
N PRO A 35 18.68 9.32 -4.61
CA PRO A 35 18.74 8.55 -5.85
C PRO A 35 17.51 7.65 -6.04
N ALA A 36 17.03 7.50 -7.28
CA ALA A 36 15.82 6.73 -7.59
C ALA A 36 15.83 5.30 -7.03
N PHE A 37 17.00 4.64 -7.01
CA PHE A 37 17.13 3.29 -6.44
C PHE A 37 16.86 3.26 -4.93
N VAL A 38 17.22 4.33 -4.19
CA VAL A 38 16.98 4.42 -2.75
C VAL A 38 15.48 4.51 -2.47
N ILE A 39 14.77 5.40 -3.17
CA ILE A 39 13.31 5.56 -3.04
C ILE A 39 12.58 4.27 -3.42
N THR A 40 13.04 3.62 -4.50
CA THR A 40 12.51 2.33 -4.95
C THR A 40 12.65 1.23 -3.89
N LEU A 41 13.86 1.04 -3.36
CA LEU A 41 14.13 0.01 -2.36
C LEU A 41 13.41 0.28 -1.04
N LEU A 42 13.37 1.54 -0.59
CA LEU A 42 12.65 1.91 0.64
C LEU A 42 11.13 1.76 0.49
N THR A 43 10.56 2.12 -0.67
CA THR A 43 9.13 1.88 -0.95
C THR A 43 8.82 0.40 -0.86
N GLY A 44 9.63 -0.45 -1.49
CA GLY A 44 9.45 -1.91 -1.43
C GLY A 44 9.62 -2.47 -0.03
N LEU A 45 10.60 -1.99 0.73
CA LEU A 45 10.84 -2.40 2.12
C LEU A 45 9.66 -2.03 3.02
N ILE A 46 9.13 -0.81 2.90
CA ILE A 46 7.95 -0.35 3.66
C ILE A 46 6.74 -1.24 3.35
N CYS A 47 6.47 -1.50 2.07
CA CYS A 47 5.41 -2.42 1.66
C CYS A 47 5.64 -3.82 2.24
N PHE A 48 6.84 -4.40 2.09
CA PHE A 48 7.17 -5.71 2.65
C PHE A 48 6.90 -5.78 4.16
N LEU A 49 7.37 -4.81 4.93
CA LEU A 49 7.20 -4.77 6.38
C LEU A 49 5.74 -4.62 6.79
N ALA A 50 4.98 -3.79 6.07
CA ALA A 50 3.54 -3.63 6.29
C ALA A 50 2.76 -4.93 6.01
N ALA A 51 3.05 -5.61 4.91
CA ALA A 51 2.45 -6.91 4.60
C ALA A 51 2.86 -7.97 5.62
N ARG A 52 4.14 -8.01 6.03
CA ARG A 52 4.62 -8.95 7.04
C ARG A 52 3.87 -8.76 8.35
N HIS A 53 3.72 -7.51 8.79
CA HIS A 53 2.98 -7.15 10.00
C HIS A 53 1.49 -7.52 9.91
N PHE A 54 0.87 -7.35 8.73
CA PHE A 54 -0.51 -7.77 8.48
C PHE A 54 -0.66 -9.30 8.53
N PHE A 55 0.14 -10.07 7.79
CA PHE A 55 -0.03 -11.52 7.71
C PHE A 55 0.32 -12.26 9.00
N ASP A 56 1.16 -11.68 9.87
CA ASP A 56 1.53 -12.27 11.16
C ASP A 56 0.34 -12.48 12.11
N THR A 57 -0.80 -11.82 11.90
CA THR A 57 -2.01 -12.04 12.73
C THR A 57 -2.97 -13.09 12.16
N PHE A 58 -2.70 -13.67 10.99
CA PHE A 58 -3.56 -14.66 10.34
C PHE A 58 -2.95 -16.06 10.28
N ASP A 59 -1.75 -16.26 10.86
CA ASP A 59 -0.98 -17.50 10.76
C ASP A 59 -0.85 -18.02 9.30
N GLU A 60 -0.77 -17.09 8.34
CA GLU A 60 -0.80 -17.36 6.90
C GLU A 60 0.45 -18.17 6.48
N PRO A 61 0.31 -19.42 5.98
CA PRO A 61 1.44 -20.26 5.60
C PRO A 61 2.38 -19.61 4.58
N TYR A 62 1.83 -18.78 3.70
CA TYR A 62 2.57 -18.09 2.65
C TYR A 62 2.92 -16.64 2.99
N ALA A 63 2.83 -16.24 4.27
CA ALA A 63 2.99 -14.85 4.71
C ALA A 63 4.28 -14.21 4.18
N ARG A 64 5.39 -14.96 4.20
CA ARG A 64 6.68 -14.48 3.69
C ARG A 64 6.65 -14.23 2.19
N MET A 65 6.11 -15.18 1.41
CA MET A 65 6.02 -15.07 -0.05
C MET A 65 5.12 -13.90 -0.45
N LEU A 66 3.93 -13.80 0.16
CA LEU A 66 3.00 -12.71 -0.10
C LEU A 66 3.58 -11.34 0.28
N SER A 67 4.34 -11.27 1.38
CA SER A 67 5.05 -10.04 1.77
C SER A 67 6.11 -9.65 0.74
N TYR A 68 6.85 -10.61 0.18
CA TYR A 68 7.80 -10.33 -0.91
C TYR A 68 7.11 -9.85 -2.18
N ILE A 69 5.98 -10.46 -2.56
CA ILE A 69 5.19 -10.02 -3.72
C ILE A 69 4.72 -8.58 -3.52
N TRP A 70 4.19 -8.26 -2.34
CA TRP A 70 3.75 -6.89 -2.04
C TRP A 70 4.92 -5.90 -2.00
N GLY A 71 6.06 -6.28 -1.42
CA GLY A 71 7.27 -5.47 -1.44
C GLY A 71 7.79 -5.21 -2.86
N PHE A 72 7.83 -6.24 -3.70
CA PHE A 72 8.23 -6.10 -5.11
C PHE A 72 7.25 -5.22 -5.89
N PHE A 73 5.95 -5.42 -5.70
CA PHE A 73 4.92 -4.56 -6.30
C PHE A 73 5.08 -3.10 -5.86
N GLY A 74 5.28 -2.86 -4.57
CA GLY A 74 5.57 -1.54 -4.01
C GLY A 74 6.81 -0.89 -4.63
N ALA A 75 7.92 -1.64 -4.74
CA ALA A 75 9.14 -1.18 -5.38
C ALA A 75 8.91 -0.82 -6.86
N ALA A 76 8.22 -1.66 -7.62
CA ALA A 76 7.93 -1.42 -9.03
C ALA A 76 7.08 -0.14 -9.23
N ILE A 77 6.07 0.07 -8.39
CA ILE A 77 5.25 1.28 -8.41
C ILE A 77 6.07 2.51 -8.00
N GLY A 78 6.88 2.41 -6.95
CA GLY A 78 7.75 3.50 -6.50
C GLY A 78 8.79 3.89 -7.54
N TRP A 79 9.36 2.91 -8.25
CA TRP A 79 10.27 3.17 -9.37
C TRP A 79 9.55 3.84 -10.54
N LEU A 80 8.43 3.28 -10.99
CA LEU A 80 7.69 3.79 -12.14
C LEU A 80 7.22 5.23 -11.89
N LEU A 81 6.53 5.46 -10.78
CA LEU A 81 5.96 6.76 -10.45
C LEU A 81 6.96 7.73 -9.82
N GLY A 82 8.15 7.27 -9.45
CA GLY A 82 9.23 8.15 -9.03
C GLY A 82 9.74 9.04 -10.15
N HIS A 83 9.62 8.59 -11.42
CA HIS A 83 10.01 9.38 -12.59
C HIS A 83 8.96 10.44 -12.98
N TRP A 84 7.67 10.18 -12.70
CA TRP A 84 6.56 11.12 -12.91
C TRP A 84 5.87 11.41 -11.58
N LEU A 85 6.67 11.83 -10.58
CA LEU A 85 6.18 11.96 -9.22
C LEU A 85 5.21 13.14 -9.10
N LEU A 86 3.94 12.83 -8.80
CA LEU A 86 2.90 13.82 -8.55
C LEU A 86 2.49 13.86 -7.09
N PHE A 87 2.08 15.05 -6.65
CA PHE A 87 1.55 15.28 -5.30
C PHE A 87 0.11 15.79 -5.37
N TYR A 88 -0.76 15.16 -4.59
CA TYR A 88 -2.09 15.68 -4.27
C TYR A 88 -1.99 16.37 -2.91
N THR A 89 -1.66 17.67 -2.93
CA THR A 89 -1.30 18.45 -1.73
C THR A 89 -0.01 17.92 -1.07
N VAL A 90 -0.12 17.22 0.06
CA VAL A 90 1.01 16.61 0.80
C VAL A 90 1.12 15.10 0.58
N ILE A 91 0.23 14.51 -0.23
CA ILE A 91 0.21 13.07 -0.46
C ILE A 91 0.76 12.77 -1.84
N ALA A 92 1.90 12.09 -1.88
CA ALA A 92 2.48 11.62 -3.13
C ALA A 92 1.60 10.54 -3.78
N GLN A 93 1.52 10.56 -5.10
CA GLN A 93 0.74 9.62 -5.91
C GLN A 93 1.06 8.13 -5.61
N PRO A 94 2.33 7.71 -5.41
CA PRO A 94 2.62 6.32 -5.02
C PRO A 94 2.04 5.96 -3.66
N THR A 95 2.04 6.90 -2.71
CA THR A 95 1.46 6.70 -1.37
C THR A 95 -0.03 6.45 -1.47
N LEU A 96 -0.75 7.25 -2.27
CA LEU A 96 -2.18 7.09 -2.49
C LEU A 96 -2.49 5.72 -3.10
N LEU A 97 -1.83 5.36 -4.21
CA LEU A 97 -2.08 4.10 -4.92
C LEU A 97 -1.78 2.87 -4.06
N LEU A 98 -0.59 2.83 -3.45
CA LEU A 98 -0.18 1.68 -2.63
C LEU A 98 -1.05 1.54 -1.37
N SER A 99 -1.52 2.66 -0.81
CA SER A 99 -2.42 2.63 0.35
C SER A 99 -3.83 2.20 -0.03
N THR A 100 -4.37 2.67 -1.16
CA THR A 100 -5.69 2.25 -1.65
C THR A 100 -5.71 0.76 -1.99
N ILE A 101 -4.73 0.30 -2.79
CA ILE A 101 -4.64 -1.11 -3.19
C ILE A 101 -4.35 -1.98 -1.97
N GLY A 102 -3.35 -1.61 -1.16
CA GLY A 102 -2.95 -2.37 0.02
C GLY A 102 -4.08 -2.51 1.03
N TYR A 103 -4.76 -1.40 1.37
CA TYR A 103 -5.91 -1.44 2.28
C TYR A 103 -7.08 -2.23 1.72
N GLY A 104 -7.43 -2.01 0.45
CA GLY A 104 -8.55 -2.72 -0.17
C GLY A 104 -8.32 -4.23 -0.24
N LEU A 105 -7.11 -4.68 -0.60
CA LEU A 105 -6.74 -6.09 -0.56
C LEU A 105 -6.73 -6.65 0.87
N ALA A 106 -6.19 -5.90 1.85
CA ALA A 106 -6.16 -6.32 3.25
C ALA A 106 -7.57 -6.48 3.83
N VAL A 107 -8.50 -5.57 3.52
CA VAL A 107 -9.90 -5.67 3.95
C VAL A 107 -10.59 -6.85 3.29
N LEU A 108 -10.38 -7.07 1.98
CA LEU A 108 -10.91 -8.24 1.29
C LEU A 108 -10.40 -9.53 1.93
N TYR A 109 -9.10 -9.63 2.20
CA TYR A 109 -8.49 -10.78 2.86
C TYR A 109 -9.08 -10.99 4.26
N TYR A 110 -9.18 -9.95 5.07
CA TYR A 110 -9.75 -10.01 6.42
C TYR A 110 -11.21 -10.48 6.41
N LEU A 111 -12.03 -9.95 5.50
CA LEU A 111 -13.43 -10.33 5.38
C LEU A 111 -13.60 -11.77 4.88
N ASP A 112 -12.73 -12.23 3.99
CA ASP A 112 -12.72 -13.61 3.51
C ASP A 112 -12.37 -14.56 4.66
N HIS A 113 -11.33 -14.22 5.43
CA HIS A 113 -10.85 -15.02 6.56
C HIS A 113 -11.80 -15.04 7.77
N THR A 114 -12.77 -14.12 7.82
CA THR A 114 -13.79 -14.06 8.88
C THR A 114 -15.17 -14.52 8.42
N ASP A 115 -15.27 -15.14 7.24
CA ASP A 115 -16.51 -15.60 6.61
C ASP A 115 -17.58 -14.48 6.42
N ARG A 116 -17.11 -13.23 6.31
CA ARG A 116 -17.95 -12.02 6.16
C ARG A 116 -17.94 -11.48 4.72
N LEU A 117 -17.15 -12.06 3.82
CA LEU A 117 -17.02 -11.57 2.45
C LEU A 117 -18.16 -12.08 1.55
N SER A 118 -19.18 -11.25 1.37
CA SER A 118 -20.19 -11.49 0.35
C SER A 118 -19.71 -11.14 -1.07
N LYS A 119 -20.33 -11.75 -2.09
CA LYS A 119 -20.06 -11.40 -3.49
C LYS A 119 -20.32 -9.92 -3.80
N GLY A 120 -21.30 -9.31 -3.14
CA GLY A 120 -21.63 -7.89 -3.31
C GLY A 120 -20.52 -6.99 -2.75
N VAL A 121 -20.09 -7.25 -1.51
CA VAL A 121 -19.02 -6.49 -0.84
C VAL A 121 -17.71 -6.61 -1.62
N ARG A 122 -17.36 -7.82 -2.08
CA ARG A 122 -16.18 -8.03 -2.93
C ARG A 122 -16.19 -7.12 -4.16
N LYS A 123 -17.32 -7.07 -4.89
CA LYS A 123 -17.46 -6.21 -6.08
C LYS A 123 -17.37 -4.73 -5.74
N GLN A 124 -17.95 -4.29 -4.62
CA GLN A 124 -17.88 -2.89 -4.18
C GLN A 124 -16.44 -2.45 -3.91
N PHE A 125 -15.68 -3.22 -3.13
CA PHE A 125 -14.26 -2.93 -2.88
C PHE A 125 -13.43 -2.94 -4.16
N MET A 126 -13.61 -3.95 -5.02
CA MET A 126 -12.94 -4.01 -6.32
C MET A 126 -13.27 -2.80 -7.20
N PHE A 127 -14.54 -2.41 -7.27
CA PHE A 127 -14.98 -1.25 -8.05
C PHE A 127 -14.35 0.04 -7.53
N VAL A 128 -14.35 0.28 -6.22
CA VAL A 128 -13.75 1.48 -5.62
C VAL A 128 -12.24 1.53 -5.86
N MET A 129 -11.52 0.41 -5.65
CA MET A 129 -10.09 0.35 -5.92
C MET A 129 -9.77 0.66 -7.39
N ILE A 130 -10.48 0.01 -8.32
CA ILE A 130 -10.30 0.23 -9.76
C ILE A 130 -10.62 1.67 -10.13
N ALA A 131 -11.71 2.24 -9.61
CA ALA A 131 -12.09 3.62 -9.88
C ALA A 131 -11.01 4.60 -9.41
N ILE A 132 -10.48 4.44 -8.19
CA ILE A 132 -9.38 5.28 -7.68
C ILE A 132 -8.14 5.14 -8.56
N VAL A 133 -7.74 3.91 -8.89
CA VAL A 133 -6.58 3.66 -9.76
C VAL A 133 -6.76 4.34 -11.12
N ILE A 134 -7.93 4.19 -11.76
CA ILE A 134 -8.23 4.81 -13.05
C ILE A 134 -8.18 6.34 -12.94
N VAL A 135 -8.82 6.93 -11.92
CA VAL A 135 -8.78 8.39 -11.71
C VAL A 135 -7.35 8.87 -11.55
N VAL A 136 -6.55 8.21 -10.71
CA VAL A 136 -5.16 8.58 -10.49
C VAL A 136 -4.34 8.49 -11.78
N LEU A 137 -4.51 7.44 -12.57
CA LEU A 137 -3.76 7.25 -13.82
C LEU A 137 -4.21 8.20 -14.94
N ALA A 138 -5.51 8.44 -15.08
CA ALA A 138 -6.09 9.30 -16.11
C ALA A 138 -5.75 10.78 -15.91
N PHE A 139 -5.65 11.21 -14.65
CA PHE A 139 -5.26 12.58 -14.29
C PHE A 139 -3.77 12.70 -13.96
N SER A 140 -2.98 11.65 -14.17
CA SER A 140 -1.53 11.72 -14.03
C SER A 140 -0.95 12.47 -15.23
N ASP A 141 -0.16 13.51 -14.98
CA ASP A 141 0.60 14.22 -16.00
C ASP A 141 1.81 13.37 -16.42
N TRP A 142 1.63 12.57 -17.47
CA TRP A 142 2.67 11.72 -18.08
C TRP A 142 3.56 12.47 -19.07
N GLY A 143 3.37 13.80 -19.23
CA GLY A 143 4.21 14.60 -20.12
C GLY A 143 5.67 14.57 -19.67
N ASP A 144 6.61 14.58 -20.63
CA ASP A 144 8.05 14.54 -20.37
C ASP A 144 8.47 15.69 -19.44
N LYS A 145 8.63 15.37 -18.16
CA LYS A 145 9.40 16.14 -17.19
C LYS A 145 10.49 15.20 -16.70
N ALA A 146 11.39 14.86 -17.60
CA ALA A 146 12.64 14.21 -17.23
C ALA A 146 13.36 15.12 -16.23
N LEU A 147 13.73 14.53 -15.08
CA LEU A 147 14.77 15.06 -14.22
C LEU A 147 16.11 15.09 -14.96
#